data_AF-A0AAP2WAD7-F1
#
_entry.id   AF-A0AAP2WAD7-F1
#
_cell.length_a   1.000
_cell.length_b   1.000
_cell.length_c   1.000
_cell.angle_alpha   90.00
_cell.angle_beta   90.00
_cell.angle_gamma   90.00
#
_symmetry.space_group_name_H-M   'P 1'
#
loop_
_entity.id
_entity.type
_entity.pdbx_description
1 polymer ?
#
loop_
_entity_poly.entity_id
_entity_poly.type
_entity_poly.pdbx_seq_one_letter_code
_entity_poly.pdbx_strand_id
1 'polypeptide(L)'
;MNKMDKEIFNKAIQGYVKDSKKNVRVPFNADIGVGDVIVPRAGKRKINTQLPDFEAPVIMTYSLESTIAEKFDAILQRFELTGRMKDFYDIYYLARAFDFDGARLQTAIFETLQRRGTPYDKNSFKRIVLLAEDEDMQKRWKYFLKNIKDNSLEFAIVIDDIRTFLEPVFDAIVNEHEWQ
;
A
#
# COMPACT_ATOMS: atom_id res chain seq x y z
N MET A 1 -19.28 -0.70 14.51
CA MET A 1 -18.99 0.64 13.94
C MET A 1 -19.49 0.63 12.51
N ASN A 2 -20.51 1.41 12.20
CA ASN A 2 -21.19 1.43 10.90
C ASN A 2 -20.24 2.01 9.82
N LYS A 3 -20.51 1.75 8.54
CA LYS A 3 -19.78 2.31 7.38
C LYS A 3 -19.73 3.85 7.45
N MET A 4 -20.80 4.47 7.94
CA MET A 4 -20.93 5.92 8.17
C MET A 4 -20.01 6.44 9.30
N ASP A 5 -19.70 5.62 10.32
CA ASP A 5 -18.78 6.00 11.39
C ASP A 5 -17.31 5.95 10.92
N LYS A 6 -16.97 5.07 9.97
CA LYS A 6 -15.60 4.97 9.40
C LYS A 6 -15.26 6.15 8.49
N GLU A 7 -16.21 6.68 7.73
CA GLU A 7 -16.00 7.88 6.90
C GLU A 7 -15.77 9.15 7.73
N ILE A 8 -16.37 9.25 8.93
CA ILE A 8 -16.22 10.41 9.82
C ILE A 8 -14.80 10.51 10.42
N PHE A 9 -14.06 9.41 10.52
CA PHE A 9 -12.74 9.37 11.17
C PHE A 9 -11.54 9.51 10.23
N ASN A 10 -11.73 9.36 8.91
CA ASN A 10 -10.66 9.61 7.95
C ASN A 10 -10.55 11.10 7.64
N LYS A 11 -9.84 11.81 8.52
CA LYS A 11 -9.67 13.27 8.42
C LYS A 11 -8.21 13.62 8.15
N ALA A 12 -7.98 14.36 7.08
CA ALA A 12 -6.74 15.09 6.89
C ALA A 12 -6.69 16.25 7.88
N ILE A 13 -5.65 16.28 8.72
CA ILE A 13 -5.38 17.36 9.66
C ILE A 13 -4.18 18.15 9.16
N GLN A 14 -4.36 19.46 9.06
CA GLN A 14 -3.27 20.38 8.82
C GLN A 14 -2.78 20.95 10.15
N GLY A 15 -1.48 20.86 10.38
CA GLY A 15 -0.82 21.37 11.58
C GLY A 15 0.45 22.14 11.24
N TYR A 16 1.14 22.60 12.28
CA TYR A 16 2.48 23.15 12.15
C TYR A 16 3.36 22.67 13.29
N VAL A 17 4.61 22.34 12.97
CA VAL A 17 5.66 22.19 13.98
C VAL A 17 6.23 23.57 14.25
N LYS A 18 6.22 23.99 15.52
CA LYS A 18 6.74 25.29 15.95
C LYS A 18 8.11 25.12 16.60
N ASP A 19 9.10 25.85 16.11
CA ASP A 19 10.37 26.04 16.82
C ASP A 19 10.12 27.03 17.98
N SER A 20 10.30 26.55 19.21
CA SER A 20 10.10 27.33 20.43
C SER A 20 11.08 28.50 20.59
N LYS A 21 12.24 28.46 19.93
CA LYS A 21 13.32 29.46 20.05
C LYS A 21 13.35 30.44 18.88
N LYS A 22 13.01 30.01 17.65
CA LYS A 22 13.16 30.83 16.43
C LYS A 22 11.85 31.40 15.87
N ASN A 23 10.70 31.14 16.52
CA ASN A 23 9.36 31.49 16.04
C ASN A 23 9.08 31.04 14.58
N VAL A 24 9.76 29.97 14.14
CA VAL A 24 9.55 29.34 12.83
C VAL A 24 8.38 28.36 12.96
N ARG A 25 7.49 28.36 11.96
CA ARG A 25 6.38 27.40 11.84
C ARG A 25 6.51 26.65 10.52
N VAL A 26 6.66 25.33 10.60
CA VAL A 26 6.71 24.46 9.43
C VAL A 26 5.35 23.75 9.31
N PRO A 27 4.56 24.02 8.26
CA PRO A 27 3.28 23.34 8.08
C PRO A 27 3.49 21.86 7.76
N PHE A 28 2.60 21.01 8.23
CA PHE A 28 2.54 19.59 7.87
C PHE A 28 1.09 19.15 7.74
N ASN A 29 0.87 18.09 6.95
CA ASN A 29 -0.41 17.40 6.83
C ASN A 29 -0.26 16.01 7.43
N ALA A 30 -1.28 15.55 8.15
CA ALA A 30 -1.37 14.19 8.67
C ALA A 30 -2.75 13.62 8.35
N ASP A 31 -2.76 12.47 7.69
CA ASP A 31 -3.98 11.70 7.48
C ASP A 31 -4.13 10.70 8.62
N ILE A 32 -5.31 10.67 9.24
CA ILE A 32 -5.62 9.73 10.32
C ILE A 32 -6.57 8.68 9.77
N GLY A 33 -6.09 7.45 9.68
CA GLY A 33 -6.89 6.25 9.41
C GLY A 33 -7.26 5.53 10.69
N VAL A 34 -8.49 5.01 10.79
CA VAL A 34 -8.91 4.21 11.95
C VAL A 34 -9.56 2.90 11.52
N GLY A 35 -9.17 1.83 12.20
CA GLY A 35 -9.86 0.55 12.14
C GLY A 35 -9.27 -0.45 11.15
N ASP A 36 -8.06 -0.20 10.64
CA ASP A 36 -7.29 -1.18 9.88
C ASP A 36 -6.80 -2.32 10.78
N VAL A 37 -6.70 -3.51 10.19
CA VAL A 37 -6.11 -4.68 10.83
C VAL A 37 -4.63 -4.73 10.43
N ILE A 38 -3.75 -4.94 11.41
CA ILE A 38 -2.29 -5.02 11.18
C ILE A 38 -1.82 -6.43 11.51
N VAL A 39 -1.27 -7.12 10.51
CA VAL A 39 -0.83 -8.51 10.57
C VAL A 39 0.66 -8.58 10.20
N PRO A 40 1.53 -9.21 11.00
CA PRO A 40 1.21 -9.85 12.28
C PRO A 40 1.00 -8.85 13.43
N ARG A 41 1.64 -7.68 13.36
CA ARG A 41 1.49 -6.56 14.32
C ARG A 41 2.23 -5.33 13.80
N ALA A 42 1.95 -4.17 14.38
CA ALA A 42 2.75 -2.97 14.15
C ALA A 42 4.20 -3.17 14.64
N GLY A 43 5.16 -2.69 13.85
CA GLY A 43 6.60 -2.78 14.14
C GLY A 43 7.20 -1.44 14.55
N LYS A 44 8.26 -1.45 15.37
CA LYS A 44 9.06 -0.25 15.63
C LYS A 44 10.11 -0.09 14.53
N ARG A 45 10.18 1.10 13.94
CA ARG A 45 11.21 1.47 12.95
C ARG A 45 11.93 2.72 13.40
N LYS A 46 13.26 2.68 13.31
CA LYS A 46 14.12 3.83 13.53
C LYS A 46 14.26 4.58 12.22
N ILE A 47 13.93 5.88 12.22
CA ILE A 47 13.99 6.72 11.02
C ILE A 47 15.28 7.53 11.06
N ASN A 48 16.02 7.52 9.96
CA ASN A 48 17.24 8.31 9.85
C ASN A 48 16.91 9.80 9.85
N THR A 49 17.67 10.57 10.64
CA THR A 49 17.59 12.02 10.68
C THR A 49 18.39 12.62 9.53
N GLN A 50 17.91 13.72 8.96
CA GLN A 50 18.66 14.47 7.95
C GLN A 50 19.83 15.27 8.56
N LEU A 51 19.76 15.56 9.86
CA LEU A 51 20.78 16.29 10.61
C LEU A 51 21.53 15.33 11.53
N PRO A 52 22.87 15.34 11.51
CA PRO A 52 23.70 14.32 12.19
C PRO A 52 23.59 14.33 13.72
N ASP A 53 23.25 15.47 14.32
CA ASP A 53 23.19 15.64 15.78
C ASP A 53 21.82 15.33 16.39
N PHE A 54 20.87 14.86 15.59
CA PHE A 54 19.53 14.51 16.06
C PHE A 54 19.43 13.01 16.32
N GLU A 55 18.90 12.67 17.50
CA GLU A 55 18.55 11.28 17.79
C GLU A 55 17.48 10.80 16.80
N ALA A 56 17.78 9.70 16.13
CA ALA A 56 16.89 9.11 15.15
C ALA A 56 15.61 8.57 15.84
N PRO A 57 14.43 9.12 15.51
CA PRO A 57 13.20 8.78 16.20
C PRO A 57 12.79 7.34 15.91
N VAL A 58 12.13 6.73 16.90
CA VAL A 58 11.53 5.40 16.77
C VAL A 58 10.02 5.56 16.66
N ILE A 59 9.46 5.15 15.53
CA ILE A 59 8.02 5.23 15.26
C ILE A 59 7.42 3.84 15.10
N MET A 60 6.12 3.73 15.37
CA MET A 60 5.35 2.55 15.01
C MET A 60 4.98 2.62 13.52
N THR A 61 5.19 1.53 12.80
CA THR A 61 4.80 1.38 11.41
C THR A 61 3.93 0.14 11.25
N TYR A 62 3.19 0.10 10.14
CA TYR A 62 2.57 -1.12 9.69
C TYR A 62 3.67 -2.16 9.40
N SER A 63 3.30 -3.43 9.46
CA SER A 63 4.10 -4.51 8.90
C SER A 63 4.20 -4.36 7.38
N LEU A 64 5.16 -5.06 6.77
CA LEU A 64 5.28 -5.06 5.32
C LEU A 64 4.07 -5.76 4.69
N GLU A 65 3.62 -6.85 5.30
CA GLU A 65 2.48 -7.66 4.87
C GLU A 65 1.19 -6.83 4.86
N SER A 66 0.90 -6.07 5.91
CA SER A 66 -0.26 -5.17 5.92
C SER A 66 -0.11 -4.02 4.93
N THR A 67 1.10 -3.52 4.72
CA THR A 67 1.34 -2.48 3.71
C THR A 67 1.01 -3.01 2.30
N ILE A 68 1.39 -4.23 1.97
CA ILE A 68 1.03 -4.88 0.70
C ILE A 68 -0.48 -5.10 0.63
N ALA A 69 -1.09 -5.64 1.70
CA ALA A 69 -2.51 -5.94 1.76
C ALA A 69 -3.40 -4.72 1.50
N GLU A 70 -3.07 -3.57 2.10
CA GLU A 70 -3.84 -2.33 1.89
C GLU A 70 -3.73 -1.77 0.47
N LYS A 71 -2.54 -1.89 -0.15
CA LYS A 71 -2.31 -1.46 -1.52
C LYS A 71 -3.05 -2.35 -2.51
N PHE A 72 -2.99 -3.66 -2.26
CA PHE A 72 -3.69 -4.64 -3.08
C PHE A 72 -5.21 -4.49 -2.96
N ASP A 73 -5.74 -4.27 -1.76
CA ASP A 73 -7.14 -3.90 -1.52
C ASP A 73 -7.57 -2.66 -2.32
N ALA A 74 -6.75 -1.60 -2.33
CA ALA A 74 -7.05 -0.39 -3.09
C ALA A 74 -7.09 -0.63 -4.61
N ILE A 75 -6.25 -1.52 -5.12
CA ILE A 75 -6.27 -1.95 -6.53
C ILE A 75 -7.55 -2.73 -6.82
N LEU A 76 -7.89 -3.72 -5.99
CA LEU A 76 -9.10 -4.54 -6.16
C LEU A 76 -10.40 -3.72 -6.10
N GLN A 77 -10.46 -2.67 -5.27
CA GLN A 77 -11.66 -1.85 -5.16
C GLN A 77 -11.97 -1.02 -6.42
N ARG A 78 -10.96 -0.69 -7.22
CA ARG A 78 -11.10 0.33 -8.29
C ARG A 78 -10.63 -0.11 -9.66
N PHE A 79 -9.79 -1.14 -9.76
CA PHE A 79 -9.20 -1.62 -11.01
C PHE A 79 -8.74 -0.45 -11.91
N GLU A 80 -9.18 -0.38 -13.17
CA GLU A 80 -8.85 0.65 -14.15
C GLU A 80 -9.27 2.08 -13.74
N LEU A 81 -10.21 2.20 -12.79
CA LEU A 81 -10.65 3.49 -12.25
C LEU A 81 -9.69 4.03 -11.17
N THR A 82 -8.64 3.29 -10.80
CA THR A 82 -7.67 3.77 -9.83
C THR A 82 -6.75 4.85 -10.40
N GLY A 83 -6.57 5.93 -9.66
CA GLY A 83 -5.52 6.93 -9.91
C GLY A 83 -4.23 6.65 -9.13
N ARG A 84 -4.22 5.60 -8.28
CA ARG A 84 -3.14 5.34 -7.32
C ARG A 84 -2.00 4.53 -7.94
N MET A 85 -1.35 5.06 -8.98
CA MET A 85 -0.20 4.39 -9.64
C MET A 85 0.92 4.03 -8.66
N LYS A 86 1.09 4.83 -7.60
CA LYS A 86 2.06 4.57 -6.53
C LYS A 86 1.84 3.22 -5.83
N ASP A 87 0.60 2.74 -5.72
CA ASP A 87 0.34 1.46 -5.05
C ASP A 87 0.93 0.27 -5.83
N PHE A 88 0.86 0.29 -7.17
CA PHE A 88 1.55 -0.69 -8.01
C PHE A 88 3.06 -0.63 -7.84
N TYR A 89 3.64 0.58 -7.89
CA TYR A 89 5.08 0.76 -7.71
C TYR A 89 5.56 0.29 -6.34
N ASP A 90 4.83 0.63 -5.27
CA ASP A 90 5.20 0.25 -3.92
C ASP A 90 5.12 -1.27 -3.72
N ILE A 91 4.10 -1.97 -4.27
CA ILE A 91 4.05 -3.44 -4.23
C ILE A 91 5.25 -4.02 -4.98
N TYR A 92 5.49 -3.59 -6.22
CA TYR A 92 6.64 -4.02 -7.02
C TYR A 92 7.97 -3.84 -6.28
N TYR A 93 8.19 -2.65 -5.73
CA TYR A 93 9.43 -2.32 -5.04
C TYR A 93 9.60 -3.17 -3.77
N LEU A 94 8.55 -3.27 -2.96
CA LEU A 94 8.60 -4.03 -1.70
C LEU A 94 8.81 -5.52 -1.95
N ALA A 95 8.13 -6.10 -2.94
CA ALA A 95 8.28 -7.51 -3.32
C ALA A 95 9.71 -7.87 -3.73
N ARG A 96 10.45 -6.92 -4.32
CA ARG A 96 11.86 -7.11 -4.72
C ARG A 96 12.87 -6.76 -3.64
N ALA A 97 12.49 -5.91 -2.70
CA ALA A 97 13.39 -5.39 -1.67
C ALA A 97 13.40 -6.22 -0.38
N PHE A 98 12.35 -7.02 -0.13
CA PHE A 98 12.18 -7.75 1.11
C PHE A 98 11.69 -9.17 0.86
N ASP A 99 12.07 -10.08 1.76
CA ASP A 99 11.50 -11.42 1.82
C ASP A 99 10.16 -11.39 2.57
N PHE A 100 9.21 -12.18 2.10
CA PHE A 100 7.89 -12.33 2.70
C PHE A 100 7.63 -13.78 3.07
N ASP A 101 7.03 -13.97 4.24
CA ASP A 101 6.41 -15.23 4.61
C ASP A 101 5.03 -15.31 3.96
N GLY A 102 4.82 -16.29 3.09
CA GLY A 102 3.59 -16.41 2.29
C GLY A 102 2.34 -16.59 3.15
N ALA A 103 2.42 -17.31 4.27
CA ALA A 103 1.28 -17.52 5.17
C ALA A 103 0.91 -16.24 5.93
N ARG A 104 1.90 -15.43 6.35
CA ARG A 104 1.65 -14.11 6.94
C ARG A 104 1.08 -13.13 5.93
N LEU A 105 1.58 -13.14 4.70
CA LEU A 105 1.08 -12.31 3.63
C LEU A 105 -0.36 -12.69 3.27
N GLN A 106 -0.65 -13.98 3.16
CA GLN A 106 -2.00 -14.52 2.96
C GLN A 106 -2.95 -14.00 4.04
N THR A 107 -2.55 -14.17 5.31
CA THR A 107 -3.35 -13.73 6.46
C THR A 107 -3.59 -12.22 6.41
N ALA A 108 -2.56 -11.43 6.11
CA ALA A 108 -2.69 -9.98 6.02
C ALA A 108 -3.67 -9.55 4.92
N ILE A 109 -3.55 -10.13 3.72
CA ILE A 109 -4.44 -9.84 2.60
C ILE A 109 -5.87 -10.23 2.96
N PHE A 110 -6.09 -11.46 3.43
CA PHE A 110 -7.42 -11.94 3.80
C PHE A 110 -8.09 -11.04 4.84
N GLU A 111 -7.41 -10.80 5.97
CA GLU A 111 -7.94 -9.97 7.06
C GLU A 111 -8.25 -8.54 6.60
N THR A 112 -7.40 -7.94 5.76
CA THR A 112 -7.66 -6.60 5.20
C THR A 112 -8.88 -6.59 4.30
N LEU A 113 -9.01 -7.54 3.36
CA LEU A 113 -10.15 -7.60 2.43
C LEU A 113 -11.46 -7.84 3.18
N GLN A 114 -11.47 -8.74 4.17
CA GLN A 114 -12.63 -8.99 5.02
C GLN A 114 -13.00 -7.75 5.86
N ARG A 115 -12.01 -7.10 6.47
CA ARG A 115 -12.23 -5.91 7.30
C ARG A 115 -12.83 -4.74 6.51
N ARG A 116 -12.42 -4.60 5.25
CA ARG A 116 -12.87 -3.53 4.35
C ARG A 116 -14.11 -3.89 3.55
N GLY A 117 -14.49 -5.18 3.53
CA GLY A 117 -15.64 -5.68 2.77
C GLY A 117 -15.41 -5.56 1.26
N THR A 118 -14.17 -5.75 0.83
CA THR A 118 -13.79 -5.63 -0.58
C THR A 118 -14.23 -6.88 -1.33
N PRO A 119 -15.11 -6.74 -2.35
CA PRO A 119 -15.56 -7.89 -3.12
C PRO A 119 -14.43 -8.40 -4.02
N TYR A 120 -14.25 -9.72 -4.04
CA TYR A 120 -13.30 -10.39 -4.92
C TYR A 120 -13.83 -11.79 -5.31
N ASP A 121 -13.33 -12.30 -6.44
CA ASP A 121 -13.67 -13.59 -7.01
C ASP A 121 -12.46 -14.22 -7.74
N LYS A 122 -12.64 -15.42 -8.28
CA LYS A 122 -11.64 -16.18 -9.05
C LYS A 122 -11.08 -15.43 -10.27
N ASN A 123 -11.80 -14.45 -10.80
CA ASN A 123 -11.38 -13.68 -11.97
C ASN A 123 -10.76 -12.32 -11.59
N SER A 124 -10.79 -11.95 -10.31
CA SER A 124 -10.36 -10.63 -9.86
C SER A 124 -8.88 -10.39 -10.13
N PHE A 125 -8.02 -11.39 -9.90
CA PHE A 125 -6.59 -11.24 -10.21
C PHE A 125 -6.34 -11.15 -11.72
N LYS A 126 -7.02 -11.98 -12.52
CA LYS A 126 -6.96 -11.91 -13.99
C LYS A 126 -7.32 -10.51 -14.51
N ARG A 127 -8.31 -9.84 -13.90
CA ARG A 127 -8.65 -8.45 -14.23
C ARG A 127 -7.52 -7.48 -13.92
N ILE A 128 -6.79 -7.66 -12.82
CA ILE A 128 -5.59 -6.86 -12.50
C ILE A 128 -4.52 -7.05 -13.57
N VAL A 129 -4.26 -8.29 -14.00
CA VAL A 129 -3.26 -8.58 -15.04
C VAL A 129 -3.59 -7.87 -16.36
N LEU A 130 -4.87 -7.83 -16.73
CA LEU A 130 -5.33 -7.14 -17.94
C LEU A 130 -5.12 -5.62 -17.91
N LEU A 131 -4.89 -5.01 -16.73
CA LEU A 131 -4.59 -3.58 -16.62
C LEU A 131 -3.28 -3.20 -17.31
N ALA A 132 -2.36 -4.15 -17.51
CA ALA A 132 -1.13 -3.91 -18.25
C ALA A 132 -1.37 -3.43 -19.69
N GLU A 133 -2.49 -3.87 -20.30
CA GLU A 133 -2.86 -3.57 -21.69
C GLU A 133 -3.77 -2.33 -21.80
N ASP A 134 -4.19 -1.75 -20.67
CA ASP A 134 -5.05 -0.57 -20.66
C ASP A 134 -4.24 0.70 -20.99
N GLU A 135 -4.56 1.35 -22.10
CA GLU A 135 -3.83 2.53 -22.58
C GLU A 135 -3.85 3.69 -21.59
N ASP A 136 -4.94 3.88 -20.85
CA ASP A 136 -5.09 4.97 -19.90
C ASP A 136 -4.29 4.71 -18.63
N MET A 137 -4.24 3.45 -18.16
CA MET A 137 -3.35 3.00 -17.10
C MET A 137 -1.89 3.20 -17.49
N GLN A 138 -1.49 2.82 -18.72
CA GLN A 138 -0.14 3.06 -19.22
C GLN A 138 0.21 4.55 -19.28
N LYS A 139 -0.72 5.42 -19.69
CA LYS A 139 -0.53 6.89 -19.68
C LYS A 139 -0.35 7.41 -18.25
N ARG A 140 -1.20 6.99 -17.31
CA ARG A 140 -1.10 7.36 -15.88
C ARG A 140 0.21 6.88 -15.27
N TRP A 141 0.66 5.68 -15.61
CA TRP A 141 1.93 5.12 -15.17
C TRP A 141 3.12 5.97 -15.65
N LYS A 142 3.17 6.30 -16.95
CA LYS A 142 4.20 7.18 -17.52
C LYS A 142 4.21 8.56 -16.84
N TYR A 143 3.05 9.09 -16.47
CA TYR A 143 2.97 10.35 -15.72
C TYR A 143 3.51 10.20 -14.29
N PHE A 144 3.14 9.14 -13.59
CA PHE A 144 3.64 8.83 -12.26
C PHE A 144 5.18 8.68 -12.23
N LEU A 145 5.74 7.97 -13.20
CA LEU A 145 7.17 7.76 -13.36
C LEU A 145 7.98 9.06 -13.45
N LYS A 146 7.49 10.03 -14.24
CA LYS A 146 8.11 11.37 -14.31
C LYS A 146 8.22 12.05 -12.95
N ASN A 147 7.26 11.83 -12.05
CA ASN A 147 7.25 12.43 -10.72
C ASN A 147 8.29 11.81 -9.79
N ILE A 148 8.65 10.54 -10.00
CA ILE A 148 9.69 9.84 -9.22
C ILE A 148 11.07 9.86 -9.91
N LYS A 149 11.18 10.53 -11.07
CA LYS A 149 12.42 10.66 -11.87
C LYS A 149 13.01 9.32 -12.35
N ASP A 150 12.16 8.31 -12.50
CA ASP A 150 12.48 7.07 -13.21
C ASP A 150 11.66 7.07 -14.51
N ASN A 151 12.29 6.83 -15.65
CA ASN A 151 11.62 6.89 -16.95
C ASN A 151 11.63 5.55 -17.70
N SER A 152 12.14 4.48 -17.09
CA SER A 152 12.49 3.25 -17.81
C SER A 152 11.59 2.04 -17.50
N LEU A 153 10.87 2.08 -16.38
CA LEU A 153 10.10 0.94 -15.90
C LEU A 153 8.76 0.80 -16.62
N GLU A 154 8.58 -0.22 -17.45
CA GLU A 154 7.30 -0.44 -18.14
C GLU A 154 6.21 -0.95 -17.18
N PHE A 155 4.97 -0.50 -17.38
CA PHE A 155 3.86 -0.90 -16.51
C PHE A 155 3.58 -2.40 -16.56
N ALA A 156 3.73 -3.02 -17.73
CA ALA A 156 3.58 -4.47 -17.91
C ALA A 156 4.57 -5.27 -17.05
N ILE A 157 5.82 -4.80 -16.91
CA ILE A 157 6.84 -5.42 -16.05
C ILE A 157 6.42 -5.36 -14.57
N VAL A 158 5.87 -4.23 -14.15
CA VAL A 158 5.35 -4.06 -12.78
C VAL A 158 4.18 -5.00 -12.52
N ILE A 159 3.24 -5.13 -13.46
CA ILE A 159 2.11 -6.04 -13.33
C ILE A 159 2.57 -7.50 -13.32
N ASP A 160 3.57 -7.87 -14.11
CA ASP A 160 4.12 -9.24 -14.15
C ASP A 160 4.82 -9.63 -12.84
N ASP A 161 5.58 -8.71 -12.24
CA ASP A 161 6.19 -8.92 -10.94
C ASP A 161 5.13 -9.01 -9.82
N ILE A 162 4.10 -8.14 -9.87
CA ILE A 162 2.97 -8.22 -8.93
C ILE A 162 2.24 -9.55 -9.07
N ARG A 163 2.04 -10.04 -10.31
CA ARG A 163 1.43 -11.35 -10.57
C ARG A 163 2.26 -12.46 -9.97
N THR A 164 3.54 -12.52 -10.30
CA THR A 164 4.46 -13.55 -9.79
C THR A 164 4.49 -13.58 -8.25
N PHE A 165 4.39 -12.42 -7.62
CA PHE A 165 4.42 -12.28 -6.17
C PHE A 165 3.08 -12.59 -5.47
N LEU A 166 1.95 -12.07 -5.99
CA LEU A 166 0.66 -12.10 -5.29
C LEU A 166 -0.35 -13.10 -5.84
N GLU A 167 -0.28 -13.49 -7.11
CA GLU A 167 -1.27 -14.39 -7.71
C GLU A 167 -1.35 -15.74 -6.96
N PRO A 168 -0.23 -16.41 -6.64
CA PRO A 168 -0.29 -17.65 -5.89
C PRO A 168 -0.97 -17.49 -4.52
N VAL A 169 -0.64 -16.41 -3.80
CA VAL A 169 -1.16 -16.14 -2.45
C VAL A 169 -2.65 -15.86 -2.52
N PHE A 170 -3.06 -15.10 -3.52
CA PHE A 170 -4.46 -14.79 -3.77
C PHE A 170 -5.26 -16.03 -4.20
N ASP A 171 -4.68 -16.91 -5.02
CA ASP A 171 -5.31 -18.17 -5.40
C ASP A 171 -5.54 -19.09 -4.19
N ALA A 172 -4.60 -19.13 -3.24
CA ALA A 172 -4.79 -19.85 -1.98
C ALA A 172 -5.98 -19.29 -1.18
N ILE A 173 -6.13 -17.96 -1.13
CA ILE A 173 -7.28 -17.31 -0.47
C ILE A 173 -8.60 -17.68 -1.15
N VAL A 174 -8.66 -17.59 -2.49
CA VAL A 174 -9.90 -17.82 -3.24
C VAL A 174 -10.33 -19.28 -3.24
N ASN A 175 -9.38 -20.21 -3.12
CA ASN A 175 -9.66 -21.64 -3.02
C ASN A 175 -9.77 -22.13 -1.57
N GLU A 176 -9.73 -21.24 -0.58
CA GLU A 176 -9.85 -21.56 0.86
C GLU A 176 -8.78 -22.58 1.33
N HIS A 177 -7.56 -22.46 0.81
CA HIS A 177 -6.43 -23.30 1.19
C HIS A 177 -5.41 -22.52 2.03
N GLU A 178 -4.79 -23.18 3.00
CA GLU A 178 -3.62 -22.60 3.69
C GLU A 178 -2.41 -22.57 2.76
N TRP A 179 -1.65 -21.48 2.82
CA TRP A 179 -0.38 -21.37 2.10
C TRP A 179 0.62 -22.44 2.56
N GLN A 180 1.26 -23.13 1.60
CA GLN A 180 2.29 -24.16 1.84
C GLN A 180 3.69 -23.67 1.50
#